data_AF-A0A9Q0X7B2-F1
#
_entry.id   AF-A0A9Q0X7B2-F1
#
_cell.length_a   1.000
_cell.length_b   1.000
_cell.length_c   1.000
_cell.angle_alpha   90.00
_cell.angle_beta   90.00
_cell.angle_gamma   90.00
#
_symmetry.space_group_name_H-M   'P 1'
#
loop_
_entity.id
_entity.type
_entity.pdbx_description
1 polymer ?
#
loop_
_entity_poly.entity_id
_entity_poly.type
_entity_poly.pdbx_seq_one_letter_code
_entity_poly.pdbx_strand_id
1 'polypeptide(L)'
;MMKLQVPSLGSVCASDVDCIAQVAGAKWNGETVVYAYKSGELVRLPKGASVPVTLKVLEYELFHFCPIDDIASDISFAPIGLLDMFNAGGAMEQVEIHMTSDKAPEHCDGEVSSELVTSLSENRPPTATIALRVRGCGRFGAYSSKRPLKCTVGNAGTDFDYDSATGLLTLTLPVSGEEMYRWPVEIQV
;
A
#
# COMPACT_ATOMS: atom_id res chain seq x y z
N MET A 1 -40.11 -22.57 -15.62
CA MET A 1 -38.70 -23.04 -15.56
C MET A 1 -37.84 -21.95 -14.96
N MET A 2 -37.33 -22.12 -13.74
CA MET A 2 -36.27 -21.25 -13.21
C MET A 2 -34.96 -21.74 -13.84
N LYS A 3 -34.33 -20.94 -14.71
CA LYS A 3 -32.95 -21.22 -15.16
C LYS A 3 -32.06 -21.02 -13.93
N LEU A 4 -31.33 -22.06 -13.51
CA LEU A 4 -30.19 -21.85 -12.61
C LEU A 4 -29.24 -20.87 -13.29
N GLN A 5 -29.03 -19.71 -12.67
CA GLN A 5 -27.96 -18.81 -13.07
C GLN A 5 -26.64 -19.37 -12.55
N VAL A 6 -25.80 -19.81 -13.48
CA VAL A 6 -24.47 -20.34 -13.19
C VAL A 6 -23.53 -19.14 -12.97
N PRO A 7 -22.74 -19.10 -11.87
CA PRO A 7 -21.75 -18.05 -11.67
C PRO A 7 -20.65 -18.12 -12.72
N SER A 8 -20.10 -16.95 -13.06
CA SER A 8 -18.92 -16.85 -13.92
C SER A 8 -17.66 -17.10 -13.10
N LEU A 9 -16.81 -17.99 -13.60
CA LEU A 9 -15.52 -18.33 -13.02
C LEU A 9 -14.41 -17.77 -13.91
N GLY A 10 -13.36 -17.23 -13.32
CA GLY A 10 -12.21 -16.72 -14.03
C GLY A 10 -11.04 -16.47 -13.10
N SER A 11 -10.01 -15.81 -13.60
CA SER A 11 -8.92 -15.29 -12.80
C SER A 11 -8.36 -14.03 -13.42
N VAL A 12 -7.82 -13.14 -12.59
CA VAL A 12 -7.12 -11.93 -13.02
C VAL A 12 -5.72 -11.91 -12.44
N CYS A 13 -4.75 -11.33 -13.14
CA CYS A 13 -3.36 -11.26 -12.73
C CYS A 13 -2.73 -9.93 -13.13
N ALA A 14 -1.55 -9.65 -12.58
CA ALA A 14 -0.86 -8.38 -12.81
C ALA A 14 -0.60 -8.11 -14.30
N SER A 15 -0.30 -9.14 -15.10
CA SER A 15 -0.04 -8.98 -16.54
C SER A 15 -1.28 -8.66 -17.39
N ASP A 16 -2.49 -8.75 -16.82
CA ASP A 16 -3.71 -8.31 -17.49
C ASP A 16 -3.85 -6.77 -17.48
N VAL A 17 -3.04 -6.07 -16.68
CA VAL A 17 -3.00 -4.61 -16.62
C VAL A 17 -1.98 -4.08 -17.62
N ASP A 18 -2.49 -3.37 -18.63
CA ASP A 18 -1.67 -2.72 -19.64
C ASP A 18 -0.60 -1.81 -19.01
N CYS A 19 0.62 -1.88 -19.54
CA CYS A 19 1.75 -1.03 -19.14
C CYS A 19 2.15 -1.10 -17.65
N ILE A 20 1.69 -2.09 -16.86
CA ILE A 20 2.01 -2.15 -15.42
C ILE A 20 3.52 -2.14 -15.14
N ALA A 21 4.31 -2.86 -15.95
CA ALA A 21 5.77 -2.87 -15.82
C ALA A 21 6.42 -1.51 -16.14
N GLN A 22 5.82 -0.73 -17.05
CA GLN A 22 6.29 0.60 -17.37
C GLN A 22 6.05 1.57 -16.20
N VAL A 23 4.87 1.48 -15.56
CA VAL A 23 4.51 2.31 -14.40
C VAL A 23 5.33 1.92 -13.16
N ALA A 24 5.54 0.62 -12.94
CA ALA A 24 6.32 0.12 -11.80
C ALA A 24 7.82 0.45 -11.91
N GLY A 25 8.30 0.69 -13.13
CA GLY A 25 9.70 1.01 -13.40
C GLY A 25 10.59 -0.23 -13.50
N ALA A 26 11.83 -0.01 -13.96
CA ALA A 26 12.75 -1.08 -14.36
C ALA A 26 13.20 -2.03 -13.22
N LYS A 27 13.05 -1.60 -11.96
CA LYS A 27 13.46 -2.38 -10.78
C LYS A 27 12.36 -3.31 -10.25
N TRP A 28 11.16 -3.22 -10.80
CA TRP A 28 10.03 -4.01 -10.32
C TRP A 28 10.23 -5.51 -10.57
N ASN A 29 10.11 -6.30 -9.51
CA ASN A 29 10.32 -7.75 -9.55
C ASN A 29 9.10 -8.53 -10.10
N GLY A 30 7.94 -7.87 -10.26
CA GLY A 30 6.69 -8.47 -10.72
C GLY A 30 5.65 -8.71 -9.62
N GLU A 31 5.98 -8.43 -8.35
CA GLU A 31 5.04 -8.55 -7.24
C GLU A 31 4.10 -7.36 -7.14
N THR A 32 2.83 -7.63 -6.85
CA THR A 32 1.82 -6.59 -6.66
C THR A 32 1.09 -6.82 -5.36
N VAL A 33 0.44 -5.79 -4.85
CA VAL A 33 -0.77 -5.99 -4.05
C VAL A 33 -2.00 -5.77 -4.93
N VAL A 34 -3.04 -6.53 -4.65
CA VAL A 34 -4.33 -6.43 -5.32
C VAL A 34 -5.36 -5.99 -4.29
N TYR A 35 -5.95 -4.82 -4.50
CA TYR A 35 -7.05 -4.32 -3.68
C TYR A 35 -8.39 -4.57 -4.39
N ALA A 36 -9.26 -5.35 -3.77
CA ALA A 36 -10.61 -5.63 -4.23
C ALA A 36 -11.58 -4.59 -3.67
N TYR A 37 -12.13 -3.76 -4.54
CA TYR A 37 -12.91 -2.58 -4.17
C TYR A 37 -14.15 -2.90 -3.31
N LYS A 38 -14.95 -3.90 -3.71
CA LYS A 38 -16.22 -4.17 -3.01
C LYS A 38 -16.03 -4.99 -1.76
N SER A 39 -15.13 -5.98 -1.77
CA SER A 39 -14.83 -6.76 -0.55
C SER A 39 -13.97 -5.98 0.43
N GLY A 40 -13.20 -4.99 -0.04
CA GLY A 40 -12.22 -4.25 0.76
C GLY A 40 -10.98 -5.07 1.10
N GLU A 41 -10.77 -6.21 0.45
CA GLU A 41 -9.66 -7.11 0.73
C GLU A 41 -8.39 -6.68 0.00
N LEU A 42 -7.25 -6.84 0.68
CA LEU A 42 -5.93 -6.64 0.12
C LEU A 42 -5.17 -7.97 0.10
N VAL A 43 -4.67 -8.36 -1.07
CA VAL A 43 -3.90 -9.59 -1.25
C VAL A 43 -2.55 -9.27 -1.89
N ARG A 44 -1.46 -9.74 -1.28
CA ARG A 44 -0.15 -9.73 -1.94
C ARG A 44 -0.08 -10.87 -2.95
N LEU A 45 0.24 -10.52 -4.19
CA LEU A 45 0.25 -11.43 -5.32
C LEU A 45 1.69 -11.56 -5.88
N PRO A 46 2.31 -12.75 -5.76
CA PRO A 46 3.61 -13.02 -6.35
C PRO A 46 3.60 -12.88 -7.87
N LYS A 47 4.79 -12.66 -8.46
CA LYS A 47 4.95 -12.62 -9.92
C LYS A 47 4.34 -13.86 -10.59
N GLY A 48 3.44 -13.64 -11.55
CA GLY A 48 2.81 -14.69 -12.34
C GLY A 48 1.69 -15.45 -11.64
N ALA A 49 1.38 -15.12 -10.39
CA ALA A 49 0.19 -15.63 -9.72
C ALA A 49 -1.06 -14.90 -10.22
N SER A 50 -2.23 -15.51 -10.00
CA SER A 50 -3.53 -14.93 -10.33
C SER A 50 -4.49 -15.00 -9.15
N VAL A 51 -5.42 -14.05 -9.09
CA VAL A 51 -6.53 -14.03 -8.15
C VAL A 51 -7.71 -14.75 -8.80
N PRO A 52 -8.21 -15.86 -8.23
CA PRO A 52 -9.41 -16.51 -8.74
C PRO A 52 -10.64 -15.64 -8.50
N VAL A 53 -11.54 -15.59 -9.48
CA VAL A 53 -12.74 -14.76 -9.46
C VAL A 53 -13.97 -15.63 -9.65
N THR A 54 -14.96 -15.46 -8.78
CA THR A 54 -16.30 -16.04 -8.92
C THR A 54 -17.32 -14.93 -8.77
N LEU A 55 -18.10 -14.68 -9.81
CA LEU A 55 -19.14 -13.64 -9.82
C LEU A 55 -20.51 -14.28 -10.08
N LYS A 56 -21.52 -13.91 -9.30
CA LYS A 56 -22.91 -14.23 -9.66
C LYS A 56 -23.35 -13.33 -10.81
N VAL A 57 -24.54 -13.58 -11.33
CA VAL A 57 -25.05 -12.79 -12.44
C VAL A 57 -25.36 -11.37 -12.01
N LEU A 58 -24.91 -10.41 -12.83
CA LEU A 58 -24.93 -8.97 -12.55
C LEU A 58 -24.08 -8.55 -11.33
N GLU A 59 -23.20 -9.42 -10.83
CA GLU A 59 -22.15 -9.02 -9.91
C GLU A 59 -20.90 -8.57 -10.68
N TYR A 60 -20.13 -7.71 -10.03
CA TYR A 60 -18.82 -7.26 -10.47
C TYR A 60 -17.92 -7.13 -9.25
N GLU A 61 -16.61 -7.11 -9.50
CA GLU A 61 -15.57 -6.67 -8.57
C GLU A 61 -14.56 -5.84 -9.37
N LEU A 62 -13.97 -4.83 -8.72
CA LEU A 62 -12.92 -4.02 -9.30
C LEU A 62 -11.61 -4.28 -8.55
N PHE A 63 -10.62 -4.79 -9.27
CA PHE A 63 -9.31 -5.10 -8.73
C PHE A 63 -8.30 -4.01 -9.11
N HIS A 64 -7.65 -3.42 -8.12
CA HIS A 64 -6.57 -2.47 -8.31
C HIS A 64 -5.24 -3.18 -8.09
N PHE A 65 -4.46 -3.35 -9.17
CA PHE A 65 -3.13 -3.92 -9.11
C PHE A 65 -2.10 -2.81 -8.87
N CYS A 66 -1.49 -2.84 -7.70
CA CYS A 66 -0.52 -1.83 -7.25
C CYS A 66 0.86 -2.49 -7.18
N PRO A 67 1.82 -2.09 -8.04
CA PRO A 67 3.18 -2.62 -7.98
C PRO A 67 3.83 -2.38 -6.63
N ILE A 68 4.50 -3.40 -6.10
CA ILE A 68 5.29 -3.30 -4.87
C ILE A 68 6.68 -2.75 -5.21
N ASP A 69 7.11 -1.75 -4.46
CA ASP A 69 8.47 -1.24 -4.43
C ASP A 69 9.18 -1.76 -3.16
N ASP A 70 10.32 -2.41 -3.35
CA ASP A 70 11.19 -2.89 -2.27
C ASP A 70 12.13 -1.76 -1.85
N ILE A 71 11.66 -0.95 -0.90
CA ILE A 71 12.35 0.22 -0.34
C ILE A 71 13.65 -0.20 0.36
N ALA A 72 13.58 -1.22 1.22
CA ALA A 72 14.73 -1.75 1.95
C ALA A 72 14.57 -3.27 2.12
N SER A 73 15.59 -3.94 2.66
CA SER A 73 15.59 -5.41 2.79
C SER A 73 14.37 -5.99 3.52
N ASP A 74 13.74 -5.22 4.41
CA ASP A 74 12.56 -5.63 5.17
C ASP A 74 11.39 -4.63 5.06
N ILE A 75 11.46 -3.68 4.11
CA ILE A 75 10.41 -2.69 3.87
C ILE A 75 10.03 -2.73 2.39
N SER A 76 8.78 -3.08 2.14
CA SER A 76 8.14 -3.02 0.84
C SER A 76 6.88 -2.18 0.95
N PHE A 77 6.56 -1.44 -0.09
CA PHE A 77 5.47 -0.47 -0.11
C PHE A 77 4.77 -0.47 -1.46
N ALA A 78 3.46 -0.30 -1.46
CA ALA A 78 2.70 -0.09 -2.69
C ALA A 78 1.54 0.87 -2.40
N PRO A 79 1.48 2.04 -3.03
CA PRO A 79 0.34 2.91 -2.82
C PRO A 79 -0.88 2.45 -3.63
N ILE A 80 -2.07 2.54 -3.02
CA ILE A 80 -3.34 2.14 -3.65
C ILE A 80 -4.12 3.37 -4.10
N GLY A 81 -4.19 4.40 -3.25
CA GLY A 81 -4.92 5.63 -3.51
C GLY A 81 -6.21 5.72 -2.70
N LEU A 82 -7.25 6.33 -3.28
CA LEU A 82 -8.55 6.50 -2.60
C LEU A 82 -9.37 5.21 -2.68
N LEU A 83 -9.48 4.48 -1.57
CA LEU A 83 -10.07 3.13 -1.53
C LEU A 83 -11.55 3.09 -1.92
N ASP A 84 -12.26 4.19 -1.69
CA ASP A 84 -13.71 4.30 -1.94
C ASP A 84 -14.04 4.83 -3.35
N MET A 85 -13.03 4.94 -4.22
CA MET A 85 -13.17 5.42 -5.61
C MET A 85 -12.87 4.31 -6.62
N PHE A 86 -13.63 4.25 -7.72
CA PHE A 86 -13.35 3.31 -8.83
C PHE A 86 -12.04 3.60 -9.57
N ASN A 87 -11.50 4.80 -9.43
CA ASN A 87 -10.22 5.21 -9.98
C ASN A 87 -9.22 5.44 -8.86
N ALA A 88 -9.12 4.52 -7.89
CA ALA A 88 -8.36 4.70 -6.65
C ALA A 88 -6.97 5.29 -6.89
N GLY A 89 -6.20 4.68 -7.81
CA GLY A 89 -4.85 5.13 -8.16
C GLY A 89 -4.78 6.43 -8.97
N GLY A 90 -5.86 6.88 -9.62
CA GLY A 90 -5.90 8.11 -10.41
C GLY A 90 -5.82 9.40 -9.58
N ALA A 91 -5.99 9.29 -8.27
CA ALA A 91 -5.77 10.38 -7.32
C ALA A 91 -4.29 10.66 -7.05
N MET A 92 -3.40 9.73 -7.39
CA MET A 92 -1.99 9.78 -7.04
C MET A 92 -1.17 10.48 -8.13
N GLU A 93 -0.39 11.49 -7.73
CA GLU A 93 0.41 12.28 -8.68
C GLU A 93 1.90 12.03 -8.54
N GLN A 94 2.38 11.75 -7.32
CA GLN A 94 3.81 11.62 -7.04
C GLN A 94 4.04 10.68 -5.85
N VAL A 95 5.14 9.93 -5.93
CA VAL A 95 5.66 9.06 -4.87
C VAL A 95 7.17 9.30 -4.82
N GLU A 96 7.69 9.68 -3.66
CA GLU A 96 9.12 9.87 -3.40
C GLU A 96 9.50 9.12 -2.14
N ILE A 97 10.63 8.42 -2.18
CA ILE A 97 11.11 7.61 -1.07
C ILE A 97 12.44 8.18 -0.61
N HIS A 98 12.49 8.57 0.67
CA HIS A 98 13.68 9.12 1.31
C HIS A 98 14.19 8.14 2.37
N MET A 99 15.38 7.59 2.17
CA MET A 99 16.03 6.74 3.18
C MET A 99 16.63 7.60 4.28
N THR A 100 16.46 7.16 5.52
CA THR A 100 17.18 7.76 6.65
C THR A 100 18.60 7.16 6.63
N SER A 101 19.58 7.91 6.12
CA SER A 101 20.99 7.49 6.20
C SER A 101 21.37 7.30 7.66
N ASP A 102 21.80 6.10 8.04
CA ASP A 102 22.47 5.85 9.31
C ASP A 102 23.59 6.88 9.48
N LYS A 103 23.56 7.65 10.57
CA LYS A 103 24.83 8.14 11.11
C LYS A 103 25.58 6.90 11.58
N ALA A 104 26.84 6.79 11.15
CA ALA A 104 27.72 5.65 11.45
C ALA A 104 27.65 5.27 12.94
N PRO A 105 27.68 3.97 13.28
CA PRO A 105 27.59 3.53 14.66
C PRO A 105 28.79 4.05 15.43
N GLU A 106 28.54 4.83 16.48
CA GLU A 106 29.51 5.05 17.53
C GLU A 106 29.86 3.68 18.12
N HIS A 107 31.15 3.34 18.09
CA HIS A 107 31.68 2.14 18.73
C HIS A 107 31.24 2.11 20.20
N CYS A 108 30.56 1.04 20.59
CA CYS A 108 30.49 0.62 21.98
C CYS A 108 30.89 -0.86 22.02
N ASP A 109 32.12 -1.10 22.46
CA ASP A 109 32.64 -2.41 22.80
C ASP A 109 31.80 -3.04 23.93
N GLY A 110 31.36 -4.29 23.76
CA GLY A 110 30.77 -5.06 24.86
C GLY A 110 29.87 -6.20 24.39
N GLU A 111 30.36 -7.42 24.60
CA GLU A 111 29.83 -8.71 24.17
C GLU A 111 28.48 -9.19 24.77
N VAL A 112 27.79 -9.99 23.94
CA VAL A 112 27.12 -11.29 24.18
C VAL A 112 25.66 -11.39 24.68
N SER A 113 24.91 -12.04 23.77
CA SER A 113 23.84 -13.05 23.88
C SER A 113 22.42 -12.71 24.33
N SER A 114 21.54 -12.94 23.34
CA SER A 114 20.50 -13.96 23.34
C SER A 114 19.13 -13.59 23.93
N GLU A 115 18.14 -14.07 23.17
CA GLU A 115 16.74 -14.31 23.52
C GLU A 115 15.77 -13.13 23.42
N LEU A 116 15.01 -13.18 22.32
CA LEU A 116 13.55 -13.12 22.34
C LEU A 116 12.94 -12.03 23.23
N VAL A 117 12.74 -10.83 22.66
CA VAL A 117 11.73 -9.90 23.19
C VAL A 117 10.92 -9.32 22.05
N THR A 118 9.74 -9.91 21.85
CA THR A 118 8.54 -9.22 21.39
C THR A 118 8.33 -7.96 22.23
N SER A 119 8.61 -6.80 21.67
CA SER A 119 8.08 -5.54 22.20
C SER A 119 8.04 -4.52 21.06
N LEU A 120 6.81 -4.10 20.74
CA LEU A 120 6.51 -2.90 19.96
C LEU A 120 7.16 -1.69 20.65
N SER A 121 8.43 -1.41 20.37
CA SER A 121 9.02 -0.14 20.81
C SER A 121 8.74 0.89 19.74
N GLU A 122 7.84 1.83 20.05
CA GLU A 122 7.53 3.01 19.24
C GLU A 122 8.72 3.99 19.14
N ASN A 123 9.91 3.58 19.58
CA ASN A 123 11.12 4.40 19.69
C ASN A 123 12.23 4.01 18.70
N ARG A 124 11.94 3.16 17.70
CA ARG A 124 12.89 2.91 16.60
C ARG A 124 12.93 4.14 15.68
N PRO A 125 14.11 4.60 15.22
CA PRO A 125 14.16 5.64 14.20
C PRO A 125 13.50 5.14 12.90
N PRO A 126 12.84 6.02 12.12
CA PRO A 126 12.33 5.64 10.82
C PRO A 126 13.49 5.19 9.93
N THR A 127 13.29 4.12 9.19
CA THR A 127 14.23 3.61 8.18
C THR A 127 14.01 4.32 6.85
N ALA A 128 12.76 4.68 6.54
CA ALA A 128 12.39 5.42 5.35
C ALA A 128 11.21 6.36 5.59
N THR A 129 11.14 7.44 4.80
CA THR A 129 9.97 8.31 4.69
C THR A 129 9.46 8.27 3.25
N ILE A 130 8.21 7.81 3.09
CA ILE A 130 7.49 7.81 1.82
C ILE A 130 6.67 9.10 1.76
N ALA A 131 7.00 9.99 0.83
CA ALA A 131 6.30 11.24 0.56
C ALA A 131 5.43 11.09 -0.70
N LEU A 132 4.17 11.48 -0.59
CA LEU A 132 3.15 11.30 -1.62
C LEU A 132 2.47 12.63 -1.92
N ARG A 133 2.03 12.82 -3.17
CA ARG A 133 1.07 13.86 -3.56
C ARG A 133 -0.22 13.22 -4.02
N VAL A 134 -1.29 13.50 -3.31
CA VAL A 134 -2.60 12.88 -3.52
C VAL A 134 -3.68 13.94 -3.67
N ARG A 135 -4.52 13.82 -4.70
CA ARG A 135 -5.70 14.66 -4.88
C ARG A 135 -6.94 14.03 -4.24
N GLY A 136 -7.93 14.86 -3.95
CA GLY A 136 -9.23 14.43 -3.43
C GLY A 136 -9.26 14.31 -1.91
N CYS A 137 -10.23 13.56 -1.41
CA CYS A 137 -10.49 13.40 0.03
C CYS A 137 -11.12 12.02 0.30
N GLY A 138 -11.18 11.63 1.57
CA GLY A 138 -11.72 10.35 2.01
C GLY A 138 -10.64 9.34 2.40
N ARG A 139 -10.99 8.06 2.35
CA ARG A 139 -10.14 6.97 2.85
C ARG A 139 -9.02 6.66 1.86
N PHE A 140 -7.80 7.02 2.22
CA PHE A 140 -6.60 6.69 1.47
C PHE A 140 -5.98 5.40 2.00
N GLY A 141 -5.53 4.54 1.08
CA GLY A 141 -4.88 3.29 1.41
C GLY A 141 -3.55 3.08 0.70
N ALA A 142 -2.68 2.34 1.37
CA ALA A 142 -1.44 1.82 0.85
C ALA A 142 -1.13 0.47 1.49
N TYR A 143 -0.30 -0.33 0.84
CA TYR A 143 0.35 -1.48 1.44
C TYR A 143 1.69 -1.08 2.03
N SER A 144 1.99 -1.59 3.23
CA SER A 144 3.34 -1.59 3.79
C SER A 144 3.62 -2.92 4.51
N SER A 145 4.76 -3.53 4.22
CA SER A 145 5.18 -4.76 4.93
C SER A 145 5.53 -4.55 6.39
N LYS A 146 5.63 -3.31 6.85
CA LYS A 146 5.79 -2.96 8.26
C LYS A 146 4.74 -1.96 8.68
N ARG A 147 4.39 -2.01 9.96
CA ARG A 147 3.55 -0.98 10.57
C ARG A 147 4.29 0.37 10.52
N PRO A 148 3.68 1.43 9.96
CA PRO A 148 4.27 2.76 10.05
C PRO A 148 4.45 3.22 11.48
N LEU A 149 5.46 4.05 11.70
CA LEU A 149 5.72 4.75 12.96
C LEU A 149 4.84 6.01 13.07
N LYS A 150 4.66 6.71 11.95
CA LYS A 150 3.92 7.97 11.90
C LYS A 150 3.38 8.24 10.49
N CYS A 151 2.19 8.81 10.42
CA CYS A 151 1.62 9.37 9.20
C CYS A 151 1.33 10.86 9.37
N THR A 152 1.47 11.64 8.31
CA THR A 152 1.02 13.03 8.26
C THR A 152 0.24 13.32 7.00
N VAL A 153 -0.72 14.25 7.11
CA VAL A 153 -1.49 14.78 5.97
C VAL A 153 -1.49 16.30 6.10
N GLY A 154 -1.02 17.02 5.08
CA GLY A 154 -0.95 18.49 5.16
C GLY A 154 0.03 18.99 6.22
N ASN A 155 1.08 18.22 6.53
CA ASN A 155 2.04 18.46 7.64
C ASN A 155 1.44 18.35 9.05
N ALA A 156 0.18 17.92 9.19
CA ALA A 156 -0.43 17.60 10.47
C ALA A 156 -0.28 16.08 10.75
N GLY A 157 0.02 15.71 11.99
CA GLY A 157 0.00 14.31 12.41
C GLY A 157 -1.42 13.74 12.28
N THR A 158 -1.54 12.57 11.68
CA THR A 158 -2.83 11.94 11.38
C THR A 158 -2.83 10.51 11.87
N ASP A 159 -3.90 10.13 12.57
CA ASP A 159 -4.12 8.75 12.99
C ASP A 159 -4.31 7.84 11.77
N PHE A 160 -3.88 6.58 11.91
CA PHE A 160 -3.96 5.59 10.86
C PHE A 160 -4.31 4.22 11.44
N ASP A 161 -4.98 3.43 10.61
CA ASP A 161 -5.23 2.01 10.87
C ASP A 161 -4.20 1.18 10.11
N TYR A 162 -3.75 0.08 10.72
CA TYR A 162 -2.83 -0.86 10.09
C TYR A 162 -3.25 -2.30 10.40
N ASP A 163 -3.54 -3.05 9.35
CA ASP A 163 -3.75 -4.49 9.45
C ASP A 163 -2.42 -5.21 9.24
N SER A 164 -1.87 -5.78 10.32
CA SER A 164 -0.59 -6.51 10.26
C SER A 164 -0.67 -7.84 9.50
N ALA A 165 -1.86 -8.40 9.28
CA ALA A 165 -2.01 -9.65 8.52
C ALA A 165 -1.89 -9.41 7.01
N THR A 166 -2.44 -8.31 6.52
CA THR A 166 -2.46 -7.97 5.08
C THR A 166 -1.44 -6.91 4.70
N GLY A 167 -0.97 -6.12 5.66
CA GLY A 167 -0.14 -4.93 5.44
C GLY A 167 -0.92 -3.71 4.98
N LEU A 168 -2.26 -3.72 5.05
CA LEU A 168 -3.09 -2.58 4.65
C LEU A 168 -2.97 -1.44 5.67
N LEU A 169 -2.41 -0.32 5.21
CA LEU A 169 -2.40 0.96 5.90
C LEU A 169 -3.55 1.82 5.38
N THR A 170 -4.31 2.43 6.30
CA THR A 170 -5.41 3.32 5.97
C THR A 170 -5.34 4.62 6.77
N LEU A 171 -5.57 5.76 6.10
CA LEU A 171 -5.67 7.09 6.72
C LEU A 171 -6.74 7.94 6.02
N THR A 172 -7.20 9.01 6.67
CA THR A 172 -8.23 9.89 6.10
C THR A 172 -7.63 11.18 5.56
N LEU A 173 -7.90 11.47 4.28
CA LEU A 173 -7.60 12.76 3.66
C LEU A 173 -8.78 13.72 3.87
N PRO A 174 -8.57 14.91 4.45
CA PRO A 174 -9.64 15.85 4.69
C PRO A 174 -10.11 16.53 3.40
N VAL A 175 -11.28 17.17 3.48
CA VAL A 175 -11.80 18.01 2.39
C VAL A 175 -11.03 19.33 2.39
N SER A 176 -10.43 19.69 1.25
CA SER A 176 -9.80 21.01 1.09
C SER A 176 -10.82 22.06 0.66
N GLY A 177 -10.64 23.30 1.13
CA GLY A 177 -11.38 24.46 0.61
C GLY A 177 -10.84 24.99 -0.72
N GLU A 178 -9.68 24.51 -1.16
CA GLU A 178 -9.06 24.88 -2.43
C GLU A 178 -9.38 23.86 -3.53
N GLU A 179 -9.74 24.34 -4.71
CA GLU A 179 -9.92 23.46 -5.87
C GLU A 179 -8.60 22.80 -6.28
N MET A 180 -8.67 21.52 -6.64
CA MET A 180 -7.52 20.72 -7.08
C MET A 180 -6.35 20.67 -6.07
N TYR A 181 -6.64 20.81 -4.77
CA TYR A 181 -5.63 20.68 -3.74
C TYR A 181 -4.93 19.31 -3.78
N ARG A 182 -3.61 19.33 -3.56
CA ARG A 182 -2.74 18.16 -3.55
C ARG A 182 -2.24 17.96 -2.13
N TRP A 183 -2.87 17.04 -1.40
CA TRP A 183 -2.43 16.67 -0.07
C TRP A 183 -1.00 16.13 -0.12
N PRO A 184 -0.04 16.76 0.60
CA PRO A 184 1.18 16.07 0.98
C PRO A 184 0.81 15.03 2.02
N VAL A 185 1.16 13.78 1.74
CA VAL A 185 1.04 12.67 2.69
C VAL A 185 2.43 12.12 2.93
N GLU A 186 2.82 11.99 4.19
CA GLU A 186 4.10 11.37 4.56
C GLU A 186 3.86 10.16 5.45
N ILE A 187 4.51 9.05 5.14
CA ILE A 187 4.45 7.80 5.89
C ILE A 187 5.87 7.45 6.30
N GLN A 188 6.12 7.38 7.61
CA GLN A 188 7.41 7.03 8.18
C GLN A 188 7.38 5.58 8.63
N VAL A 189 8.34 4.78 8.16
CA VAL A 189 8.45 3.33 8.41
C VAL A 189 9.84 2.98 8.88
#